data_AF-A0A8H4AIA5-F1
#
_entry.id   AF-A0A8H4AIA5-F1
#
_cell.length_a   1.000
_cell.length_b   1.000
_cell.length_c   1.000
_cell.angle_alpha   90.00
_cell.angle_beta   90.00
_cell.angle_gamma   90.00
#
_symmetry.space_group_name_H-M   'P 1'
#
loop_
_entity.id
_entity.type
_entity.pdbx_description
1 polymer ?
#
loop_
_entity_poly.entity_id
_entity_poly.type
_entity_poly.pdbx_seq_one_letter_code
_entity_poly.pdbx_strand_id
1 'polypeptide(L)'
;MTKISIYFVSPVSLSTGNVTIYKASNHSIRPRISATSEFCKLSNDGHVVNISIINSTFNEYGEKYYVKMDNNFAKVREYNNDPLRGIESEVWILKSESRVKRTDEDVTGLIQLTPDVSKKFNNFSKADQLNYFDALKQELINKVPVQNSNLTLGPKFENFNKSIIIQLRIDGNVVSDLDNMIKYKNIAIFSSSLTNDLDQYFGFQRIPDPWDNYYWIQIVAVTYIILCLLSHIFSYKLKSKKFEAISSAILRLVLIIPNFILSALFVAHNSNDAPEFYLPRCTNVYEEIRADQYL
;
A
#
# COMPACT_ATOMS: atom_id res chain seq x y z
N MET A 1 -14.53 -5.62 0.35
CA MET A 1 -14.87 -6.99 0.75
C MET A 1 -16.02 -7.48 -0.08
N THR A 2 -15.94 -8.73 -0.53
CA THR A 2 -17.02 -9.46 -1.20
C THR A 2 -17.77 -10.30 -0.17
N LYS A 3 -18.99 -10.76 -0.47
CA LYS A 3 -19.75 -11.62 0.44
C LYS A 3 -20.10 -12.94 -0.24
N ILE A 4 -20.04 -14.03 0.50
CA ILE A 4 -20.74 -15.27 0.18
C ILE A 4 -21.82 -15.50 1.23
N SER A 5 -22.89 -16.18 0.82
CA SER A 5 -24.03 -16.46 1.69
C SER A 5 -24.31 -17.96 1.66
N ILE A 6 -24.51 -18.54 2.84
CA ILE A 6 -24.94 -19.94 3.01
C ILE A 6 -26.37 -19.92 3.52
N TYR A 7 -27.25 -20.61 2.81
CA TYR A 7 -28.67 -20.71 3.12
C TYR A 7 -28.94 -22.05 3.83
N PHE A 8 -29.64 -21.97 4.96
CA PHE A 8 -30.03 -23.11 5.77
C PHE A 8 -31.54 -23.30 5.70
N VAL A 9 -31.97 -24.56 5.59
CA VAL A 9 -33.40 -24.93 5.56
C VAL A 9 -34.07 -24.62 6.89
N SER A 10 -33.38 -24.84 8.01
CA SER A 10 -33.85 -24.56 9.36
C SER A 10 -33.01 -23.46 10.01
N PRO A 11 -33.54 -22.69 10.98
CA PRO A 11 -32.78 -21.68 11.71
C PRO A 11 -31.57 -22.29 12.44
N VAL A 12 -30.42 -21.64 12.31
CA VAL A 12 -29.16 -22.10 12.92
C VAL A 12 -28.57 -21.11 13.91
N SER A 13 -27.64 -21.61 14.72
CA SER A 13 -26.71 -20.83 15.53
C SER A 13 -25.28 -21.11 15.08
N LEU A 14 -24.44 -20.07 15.00
CA LEU A 14 -23.01 -20.22 14.69
C LEU A 14 -22.29 -20.95 15.83
N SER A 15 -21.30 -21.78 15.51
CA SER A 15 -20.53 -22.55 16.49
C SER A 15 -19.02 -22.45 16.24
N THR A 16 -18.26 -23.53 16.35
CA THR A 16 -16.77 -23.48 16.40
C THR A 16 -16.08 -23.86 15.09
N GLY A 17 -16.82 -24.33 14.09
CA GLY A 17 -16.25 -24.67 12.77
C GLY A 17 -15.78 -23.44 11.99
N ASN A 18 -15.02 -23.68 10.92
CA ASN A 18 -14.55 -22.64 10.00
C ASN A 18 -15.13 -22.82 8.61
N VAL A 19 -15.16 -21.73 7.85
CA VAL A 19 -15.26 -21.76 6.39
C VAL A 19 -13.89 -21.45 5.82
N THR A 20 -13.41 -22.32 4.95
CA THR A 20 -12.10 -22.20 4.31
C THR A 20 -12.27 -22.26 2.80
N ILE A 21 -11.65 -21.33 2.09
CA ILE A 21 -11.64 -21.30 0.64
C ILE A 21 -10.28 -21.78 0.16
N TYR A 22 -10.31 -22.70 -0.80
CA TYR A 22 -9.14 -23.30 -1.38
C TYR A 22 -9.03 -22.97 -2.85
N LYS A 23 -7.80 -22.78 -3.31
CA LYS A 23 -7.49 -22.76 -4.75
C LYS A 23 -7.53 -24.20 -5.27
N ALA A 24 -8.27 -24.45 -6.35
CA ALA A 24 -8.47 -25.81 -6.84
C ALA A 24 -7.20 -26.40 -7.47
N SER A 25 -6.36 -25.58 -8.11
CA SER A 25 -5.16 -26.08 -8.80
C SER A 25 -4.04 -26.60 -7.90
N ASN A 26 -3.95 -26.13 -6.65
CA ASN A 26 -2.88 -26.54 -5.72
C ASN A 26 -3.33 -26.77 -4.27
N HIS A 27 -4.64 -26.72 -4.00
CA HIS A 27 -5.24 -26.86 -2.67
C HIS A 27 -4.67 -25.89 -1.61
N SER A 28 -4.10 -24.77 -2.04
CA SER A 28 -3.64 -23.72 -1.12
C SER A 28 -4.82 -23.03 -0.45
N ILE A 29 -4.70 -22.78 0.85
CA ILE A 29 -5.69 -22.04 1.64
C ILE A 29 -5.62 -20.57 1.26
N ARG A 30 -6.76 -19.95 0.97
CA ARG A 30 -6.87 -18.52 0.66
C ARG A 30 -7.30 -17.74 1.90
N PRO A 31 -8.60 -17.68 2.25
CA PRO A 31 -8.98 -17.36 3.62
C PRO A 31 -9.47 -18.57 4.43
N ARG A 32 -9.24 -18.50 5.74
CA ARG A 32 -9.86 -19.37 6.76
C ARG A 32 -10.58 -18.47 7.76
N ILE A 33 -11.89 -18.64 7.88
CA ILE A 33 -12.76 -17.75 8.66
C ILE A 33 -13.52 -18.58 9.69
N SER A 34 -13.37 -18.24 10.98
CA SER A 34 -14.14 -18.85 12.07
C SER A 34 -15.60 -18.39 12.04
N ALA A 35 -16.54 -19.28 12.37
CA ALA A 35 -17.95 -18.92 12.50
C ALA A 35 -18.19 -17.85 13.59
N THR A 36 -17.33 -17.78 14.61
CA THR A 36 -17.42 -16.79 15.69
C THR A 36 -16.71 -15.47 15.38
N SER A 37 -16.09 -15.34 14.21
CA SER A 37 -15.38 -14.11 13.83
C SER A 37 -16.36 -13.01 13.38
N GLU A 38 -15.90 -11.77 13.42
CA GLU A 38 -16.65 -10.59 12.93
C GLU A 38 -16.98 -10.65 11.43
N PHE A 39 -16.28 -11.50 10.68
CA PHE A 39 -16.50 -11.72 9.25
C PHE A 39 -17.71 -12.61 8.97
N CYS A 40 -18.24 -13.32 9.97
CA CYS A 40 -19.43 -14.15 9.88
C CYS A 40 -20.63 -13.47 10.56
N LYS A 41 -21.67 -13.18 9.80
CA LYS A 41 -22.89 -12.54 10.30
C LYS A 41 -24.10 -13.39 9.98
N LEU A 42 -24.79 -13.84 11.02
CA LEU A 42 -26.06 -14.54 10.92
C LEU A 42 -27.20 -13.53 10.71
N SER A 43 -28.11 -13.82 9.79
CA SER A 43 -29.34 -13.05 9.60
C SER A 43 -30.27 -13.16 10.81
N ASN A 44 -31.18 -12.18 10.95
CA ASN A 44 -32.10 -12.12 12.09
C ASN A 44 -33.03 -13.34 12.17
N ASP A 45 -33.43 -13.88 11.02
CA ASP A 45 -34.25 -15.10 10.92
C ASP A 45 -33.45 -16.40 11.18
N GLY A 46 -32.12 -16.33 11.25
CA GLY A 46 -31.25 -17.48 11.49
C GLY A 46 -31.07 -18.41 10.28
N HIS A 47 -31.58 -18.05 9.10
CA HIS A 47 -31.51 -18.92 7.91
C HIS A 47 -30.34 -18.62 6.97
N VAL A 48 -29.68 -17.47 7.12
CA VAL A 48 -28.61 -17.05 6.21
C VAL A 48 -27.37 -16.66 7.00
N VAL A 49 -26.25 -17.30 6.68
CA VAL A 49 -24.94 -16.88 7.17
C VAL A 49 -24.23 -16.12 6.07
N ASN A 50 -23.98 -14.83 6.29
CA ASN A 50 -23.21 -13.98 5.41
C ASN A 50 -21.75 -13.96 5.86
N ILE A 51 -20.84 -14.34 4.97
CA ILE A 51 -19.41 -14.42 5.23
C ILE A 51 -18.71 -13.36 4.38
N SER A 52 -18.00 -12.46 5.04
CA SER A 52 -17.23 -11.40 4.40
C SER A 52 -15.87 -11.94 3.99
N ILE A 53 -15.57 -11.83 2.70
CA ILE A 53 -14.36 -12.31 2.07
C ILE A 53 -13.50 -11.11 1.67
N ILE A 54 -12.20 -11.19 1.92
CA ILE A 54 -11.23 -10.20 1.44
C ILE A 54 -11.16 -10.21 -0.09
N ASN A 55 -11.07 -9.02 -0.70
CA ASN A 55 -11.14 -8.90 -2.17
C ASN A 55 -10.06 -9.70 -2.88
N SER A 56 -8.90 -9.86 -2.26
CA SER A 56 -7.75 -10.63 -2.76
C SER A 56 -7.94 -12.16 -2.75
N THR A 57 -9.09 -12.68 -2.31
CA THR A 57 -9.31 -14.14 -2.25
C THR A 57 -9.39 -14.77 -3.65
N PHE A 58 -10.02 -14.07 -4.60
CA PHE A 58 -10.27 -14.55 -5.96
C PHE A 58 -9.44 -13.78 -7.00
N ASN A 59 -8.19 -13.47 -6.65
CA ASN A 59 -7.32 -12.61 -7.45
C ASN A 59 -6.61 -13.30 -8.61
N GLU A 60 -6.76 -14.61 -8.78
CA GLU A 60 -6.25 -15.33 -9.95
C GLU A 60 -7.35 -15.50 -10.98
N TYR A 61 -7.23 -14.81 -12.11
CA TYR A 61 -8.22 -14.85 -13.18
C TYR A 61 -8.29 -16.22 -13.87
N GLY A 62 -9.52 -16.70 -14.11
CA GLY A 62 -9.78 -18.01 -14.71
C GLY A 62 -9.56 -19.21 -13.78
N GLU A 63 -9.08 -18.99 -12.55
CA GLU A 63 -8.87 -20.03 -11.55
C GLU A 63 -10.19 -20.50 -10.93
N LYS A 64 -10.21 -21.77 -10.51
CA LYS A 64 -11.31 -22.37 -9.74
C LYS A 64 -10.96 -22.37 -8.27
N TYR A 65 -11.96 -22.15 -7.45
CA TYR A 65 -11.86 -22.21 -6.00
C TYR A 65 -12.96 -23.10 -5.47
N TYR A 66 -12.74 -23.76 -4.34
CA TYR A 66 -13.82 -24.47 -3.65
C TYR A 66 -13.94 -24.03 -2.21
N VAL A 67 -15.18 -24.00 -1.72
CA VAL A 67 -15.51 -23.61 -0.36
C VAL A 67 -15.73 -24.87 0.45
N LYS A 68 -14.96 -25.03 1.53
CA LYS A 68 -15.16 -26.07 2.54
C LYS A 68 -15.72 -25.44 3.79
N MET A 69 -16.75 -26.04 4.36
CA MET A 69 -17.29 -25.66 5.67
C MET A 69 -17.05 -26.83 6.61
N ASP A 70 -16.46 -26.58 7.77
CA ASP A 70 -16.22 -27.62 8.77
C ASP A 70 -17.56 -28.16 9.32
N ASN A 71 -17.55 -29.43 9.76
CA ASN A 71 -18.62 -29.92 10.62
C ASN A 71 -18.72 -29.04 11.87
N ASN A 72 -19.93 -28.89 12.42
CA ASN A 72 -20.17 -28.04 13.58
C ASN A 72 -19.79 -26.55 13.34
N PHE A 73 -19.77 -26.08 12.09
CA PHE A 73 -19.78 -24.64 11.79
C PHE A 73 -21.07 -23.98 12.26
N ALA A 74 -22.19 -24.66 12.07
CA ALA A 74 -23.52 -24.24 12.49
C ALA A 74 -24.25 -25.37 13.21
N LYS A 75 -25.21 -25.01 14.06
CA LYS A 75 -26.04 -25.92 14.85
C LYS A 75 -27.52 -25.60 14.64
N VAL A 76 -28.38 -26.60 14.52
CA VAL A 76 -29.83 -26.36 14.34
C VAL A 76 -30.46 -25.97 15.67
N ARG A 77 -31.17 -24.83 15.71
CA ARG A 77 -31.77 -24.33 16.96
C ARG A 77 -32.88 -25.24 17.49
N GLU A 78 -33.68 -25.80 16.61
CA GLU A 78 -34.90 -26.55 16.95
C GLU A 78 -34.62 -27.96 17.49
N TYR A 79 -33.45 -28.54 17.22
CA TYR A 79 -33.08 -29.90 17.61
C TYR A 79 -31.87 -29.88 18.55
N ASN A 80 -32.05 -29.41 19.78
CA ASN A 80 -31.02 -29.43 20.85
C ASN A 80 -29.65 -28.84 20.47
N ASN A 81 -29.58 -27.91 19.51
CA ASN A 81 -28.32 -27.40 18.98
C ASN A 81 -27.40 -28.49 18.41
N ASP A 82 -27.99 -29.48 17.73
CA ASP A 82 -27.25 -30.54 17.05
C ASP A 82 -26.31 -29.97 15.99
N PRO A 83 -25.04 -30.45 15.94
CA PRO A 83 -24.05 -29.97 14.99
C PRO A 83 -24.43 -30.38 13.56
N LEU A 84 -24.45 -29.41 12.66
CA LEU A 84 -24.65 -29.68 11.24
C LEU A 84 -23.38 -30.22 10.60
N ARG A 85 -23.58 -31.10 9.61
CA ARG A 85 -22.51 -31.48 8.69
C ARG A 85 -22.11 -30.28 7.85
N GLY A 86 -20.81 -30.16 7.64
CA GLY A 86 -20.18 -29.17 6.81
C GLY A 86 -20.40 -29.38 5.30
N ILE A 87 -19.74 -28.52 4.52
CA ILE A 87 -19.61 -28.66 3.06
C ILE A 87 -18.25 -29.30 2.81
N GLU A 88 -18.26 -30.48 2.19
CA GLU A 88 -17.04 -31.21 1.82
C GLU A 88 -16.27 -30.49 0.71
N SER A 89 -14.99 -30.83 0.58
CA SER A 89 -14.13 -30.32 -0.49
C SER A 89 -14.76 -30.54 -1.87
N GLU A 90 -14.59 -29.57 -2.77
CA GLU A 90 -15.00 -29.66 -4.18
C GLU A 90 -16.50 -29.81 -4.45
N VAL A 91 -17.37 -29.75 -3.42
CA VAL A 91 -18.83 -29.73 -3.58
C VAL A 91 -19.31 -28.36 -4.05
N TRP A 92 -18.83 -27.29 -3.41
CA TRP A 92 -19.17 -25.92 -3.78
C TRP A 92 -17.99 -25.25 -4.49
N ILE A 93 -18.08 -25.16 -5.81
CA ILE A 93 -17.04 -24.60 -6.68
C ILE A 93 -17.42 -23.19 -7.13
N LEU A 94 -16.46 -22.28 -7.05
CA LEU A 94 -16.50 -20.92 -7.55
C LEU A 94 -15.47 -20.78 -8.68
N LYS A 95 -15.76 -19.95 -9.68
CA LYS A 95 -14.82 -19.64 -10.77
C LYS A 95 -14.63 -18.14 -10.82
N SER A 96 -13.38 -17.69 -10.79
CA SER A 96 -13.07 -16.27 -10.99
C SER A 96 -13.32 -15.87 -12.43
N GLU A 97 -13.60 -14.58 -12.64
CA GLU A 97 -13.73 -14.05 -13.99
C GLU A 97 -12.47 -14.29 -14.82
N SER A 98 -12.64 -14.52 -16.11
CA SER A 98 -11.54 -14.38 -17.06
C SER A 98 -11.40 -12.90 -17.40
N ARG A 99 -10.29 -12.27 -17.05
CA ARG A 99 -9.96 -10.93 -17.55
C ARG A 99 -8.78 -10.99 -18.49
N VAL A 100 -8.81 -10.11 -19.49
CA VAL A 100 -7.61 -9.77 -20.25
C VAL A 100 -6.67 -9.09 -19.27
N LYS A 101 -5.50 -9.70 -19.05
CA LYS A 101 -4.46 -9.18 -18.16
C LYS A 101 -4.01 -7.83 -18.73
N ARG A 102 -4.53 -6.72 -18.22
CA ARG A 102 -3.93 -5.41 -18.48
C ARG A 102 -2.65 -5.39 -17.67
N THR A 103 -1.51 -5.22 -18.32
CA THR A 103 -0.27 -4.94 -17.60
C THR A 103 -0.37 -3.52 -17.09
N ASP A 104 -0.56 -3.36 -15.79
CA ASP A 104 -0.29 -2.08 -15.15
C ASP A 104 1.21 -1.94 -15.00
N GLU A 105 1.69 -0.71 -15.01
CA GLU A 105 3.08 -0.41 -14.73
C GLU A 105 3.46 -0.89 -13.33
N ASP A 106 4.72 -1.32 -13.17
CA ASP A 106 5.23 -1.70 -11.87
C ASP A 106 5.14 -0.52 -10.90
N VAL A 107 4.57 -0.76 -9.73
CA VAL A 107 4.45 0.20 -8.65
C VAL A 107 5.52 -0.07 -7.63
N THR A 108 6.22 0.99 -7.21
CA THR A 108 7.12 0.95 -6.06
C THR A 108 6.41 1.46 -4.83
N GLY A 109 6.52 0.71 -3.74
CA GLY A 109 5.93 1.04 -2.45
C GLY A 109 6.78 0.58 -1.28
N LEU A 110 6.21 0.77 -0.09
CA LEU A 110 6.79 0.44 1.19
C LEU A 110 5.87 -0.56 1.90
N ILE A 111 6.48 -1.55 2.53
CA ILE A 111 5.84 -2.43 3.52
C ILE A 111 6.65 -2.36 4.81
N GLN A 112 6.05 -2.70 5.95
CA GLN A 112 6.71 -2.59 7.25
C GLN A 112 6.69 -3.92 7.97
N LEU A 113 7.77 -4.26 8.67
CA LEU A 113 7.78 -5.34 9.65
C LEU A 113 7.19 -4.88 10.98
N THR A 114 6.50 -5.79 11.68
CA THR A 114 6.00 -5.52 13.02
C THR A 114 7.13 -5.06 13.96
N PRO A 115 6.83 -4.26 14.99
CA PRO A 115 7.84 -3.76 15.92
C PRO A 115 8.67 -4.87 16.58
N ASP A 116 8.07 -6.01 16.90
CA ASP A 116 8.77 -7.10 17.57
C ASP A 116 9.69 -7.88 16.65
N VAL A 117 9.30 -8.07 15.38
CA VAL A 117 10.19 -8.67 14.38
C VAL A 117 11.30 -7.70 14.02
N SER A 118 11.00 -6.41 13.91
CA SER A 118 12.00 -5.35 13.65
C SER A 118 13.11 -5.34 14.70
N LYS A 119 12.77 -5.51 16.00
CA LYS A 119 13.76 -5.66 17.08
C LYS A 119 14.66 -6.88 16.87
N LYS A 120 14.08 -8.03 16.50
CA LYS A 120 14.85 -9.26 16.23
C LYS A 120 15.75 -9.10 15.02
N PHE A 121 15.23 -8.51 13.94
CA PHE A 121 15.93 -8.27 12.69
C PHE A 121 17.17 -7.39 12.87
N ASN A 122 17.11 -6.39 13.75
CA ASN A 122 18.27 -5.54 14.07
C ASN A 122 19.45 -6.31 14.71
N ASN A 123 19.19 -7.48 15.30
CA ASN A 123 20.24 -8.32 15.89
C ASN A 123 20.83 -9.34 14.91
N PHE A 124 20.30 -9.43 13.68
CA PHE A 124 20.78 -10.35 12.67
C PHE A 124 22.13 -9.93 12.10
N SER A 125 22.95 -10.91 11.72
CA SER A 125 24.15 -10.63 10.92
C SER A 125 23.73 -10.14 9.52
N LYS A 126 24.65 -9.50 8.79
CA LYS A 126 24.37 -9.07 7.41
C LYS A 126 23.93 -10.22 6.50
N ALA A 127 24.50 -11.41 6.69
CA ALA A 127 24.12 -12.60 5.93
C ALA A 127 22.69 -13.06 6.28
N ASP A 128 22.33 -13.04 7.57
CA ASP A 128 20.99 -13.42 8.02
C ASP A 128 19.92 -12.42 7.57
N GLN A 129 20.25 -11.12 7.53
CA GLN A 129 19.36 -10.10 6.98
C GLN A 129 19.06 -10.34 5.50
N LEU A 130 20.09 -10.68 4.69
CA LEU A 130 19.90 -11.02 3.27
C LEU A 130 19.06 -12.29 3.12
N ASN A 131 19.37 -13.34 3.87
CA ASN A 131 18.61 -14.60 3.86
C ASN A 131 17.14 -14.37 4.24
N TYR A 132 16.88 -13.50 5.22
CA TYR A 132 15.53 -13.13 5.62
C TYR A 132 14.76 -12.46 4.49
N PHE A 133 15.36 -11.47 3.82
CA PHE A 133 14.74 -10.79 2.69
C PHE A 133 14.48 -11.73 1.51
N ASP A 134 15.43 -12.60 1.19
CA ASP A 134 15.25 -13.60 0.12
C ASP A 134 14.11 -14.56 0.45
N ALA A 135 14.03 -15.05 1.69
CA ALA A 135 12.95 -15.92 2.14
C ALA A 135 11.58 -15.21 2.11
N LEU A 136 11.51 -13.96 2.60
CA LEU A 136 10.30 -13.15 2.55
C LEU A 136 9.85 -12.89 1.10
N LYS A 137 10.81 -12.57 0.20
CA LYS A 137 10.55 -12.40 -1.22
C LYS A 137 9.95 -13.65 -1.85
N GLN A 138 10.53 -14.82 -1.60
CA GLN A 138 10.00 -16.10 -2.10
C GLN A 138 8.60 -16.39 -1.57
N GLU A 139 8.36 -16.09 -0.29
CA GLU A 139 7.04 -16.30 0.31
C GLU A 139 5.97 -15.37 -0.29
N LEU A 140 6.31 -14.10 -0.52
CA LEU A 140 5.43 -13.15 -1.21
C LEU A 140 5.09 -13.60 -2.63
N ILE A 141 6.10 -14.04 -3.38
CA ILE A 141 5.93 -14.60 -4.73
C ILE A 141 4.98 -15.80 -4.73
N ASN A 142 5.10 -16.70 -3.76
CA ASN A 142 4.28 -17.91 -3.70
C ASN A 142 2.83 -17.63 -3.27
N LYS A 143 2.63 -16.65 -2.37
CA LYS A 143 1.31 -16.39 -1.77
C LYS A 143 0.49 -15.38 -2.56
N VAL A 144 1.14 -14.37 -3.15
CA VAL A 144 0.51 -13.35 -3.99
C VAL A 144 0.60 -13.81 -5.45
N PRO A 145 -0.45 -13.68 -6.28
CA PRO A 145 -0.43 -14.14 -7.67
C PRO A 145 0.37 -13.21 -8.59
N VAL A 146 1.63 -12.97 -8.26
CA VAL A 146 2.56 -12.15 -9.04
C VAL A 146 3.43 -13.06 -9.88
N GLN A 147 3.82 -12.60 -11.07
CA GLN A 147 4.93 -13.24 -11.78
C GLN A 147 6.25 -12.88 -11.09
N ASN A 148 7.12 -13.88 -10.87
CA ASN A 148 8.40 -13.73 -10.15
C ASN A 148 9.25 -12.55 -10.67
N SER A 149 9.15 -12.21 -11.96
CA SER A 149 9.89 -11.13 -12.61
C SER A 149 9.50 -9.72 -12.14
N ASN A 150 8.30 -9.55 -11.60
CA ASN A 150 7.74 -8.22 -11.31
C ASN A 150 7.87 -7.83 -9.83
N LEU A 151 8.34 -8.75 -8.99
CA LEU A 151 8.53 -8.52 -7.56
C LEU A 151 10.02 -8.31 -7.23
N THR A 152 10.39 -7.07 -6.92
CA THR A 152 11.72 -6.77 -6.38
C THR A 152 11.60 -6.22 -4.96
N LEU A 153 12.28 -6.91 -4.04
CA LEU A 153 12.45 -6.47 -2.66
C LEU A 153 13.86 -5.89 -2.57
N GLY A 154 13.97 -4.60 -2.24
CA GLY A 154 15.26 -3.95 -2.12
C GLY A 154 15.92 -4.25 -0.77
N PRO A 155 17.26 -4.33 -0.68
CA PRO A 155 17.97 -4.35 0.60
C PRO A 155 17.90 -2.99 1.33
N LYS A 156 17.26 -2.00 0.70
CA LYS A 156 17.01 -0.69 1.27
C LYS A 156 15.88 -0.84 2.27
N PHE A 157 16.28 -0.87 3.53
CA PHE A 157 15.37 -0.71 4.63
C PHE A 157 15.76 0.50 5.47
N GLU A 158 14.75 1.19 5.98
CA GLU A 158 14.93 2.30 6.90
C GLU A 158 14.43 1.89 8.26
N ASN A 159 15.19 2.26 9.30
CA ASN A 159 14.77 2.10 10.67
C ASN A 159 14.02 3.37 11.08
N PHE A 160 12.69 3.35 10.91
CA PHE A 160 11.84 4.46 11.32
C PHE A 160 11.14 4.10 12.62
N ASN A 161 11.38 4.86 13.69
CA ASN A 161 10.77 4.62 15.00
C ASN A 161 10.86 3.16 15.48
N LYS A 162 12.02 2.51 15.32
CA LYS A 162 12.30 1.10 15.70
C LYS A 162 11.61 0.05 14.83
N SER A 163 11.04 0.44 13.69
CA SER A 163 10.43 -0.47 12.73
C SER A 163 11.21 -0.51 11.43
N ILE A 164 11.31 -1.70 10.84
CA ILE A 164 12.00 -1.93 9.57
C ILE A 164 10.99 -1.72 8.44
N ILE A 165 11.21 -0.68 7.64
CA ILE A 165 10.44 -0.41 6.41
C ILE A 165 11.21 -0.99 5.24
N ILE A 166 10.54 -1.71 4.35
CA ILE A 166 11.14 -2.40 3.21
C ILE A 166 10.54 -1.86 1.92
N GLN A 167 11.40 -1.49 0.98
CA GLN A 167 10.96 -1.10 -0.35
C GLN A 167 10.60 -2.34 -1.20
N LEU A 168 9.42 -2.30 -1.80
CA LEU A 168 8.88 -3.35 -2.66
C LEU A 168 8.40 -2.75 -3.97
N ARG A 169 8.91 -3.27 -5.09
CA ARG A 169 8.35 -3.04 -6.41
C ARG A 169 7.53 -4.27 -6.83
N ILE A 170 6.33 -4.03 -7.35
CA ILE A 170 5.36 -5.07 -7.68
C ILE A 170 4.48 -4.62 -8.84
N ASP A 171 3.88 -5.55 -9.58
CA ASP A 171 2.88 -5.25 -10.62
C ASP A 171 1.71 -4.43 -10.04
N GLY A 172 1.35 -3.32 -10.69
CA GLY A 172 0.29 -2.42 -10.21
C GLY A 172 -1.05 -3.11 -9.97
N ASN A 173 -1.36 -4.16 -10.74
CA ASN A 173 -2.63 -4.89 -10.62
C ASN A 173 -2.81 -5.63 -9.29
N VAL A 174 -1.71 -5.99 -8.63
CA VAL A 174 -1.73 -6.79 -7.39
C VAL A 174 -1.53 -5.94 -6.15
N VAL A 175 -1.29 -4.63 -6.29
CA VAL A 175 -1.04 -3.71 -5.16
C VAL A 175 -2.20 -3.74 -4.16
N SER A 176 -3.44 -3.62 -4.66
CA SER A 176 -4.63 -3.67 -3.80
C SER A 176 -4.79 -5.03 -3.13
N ASP A 177 -4.37 -6.10 -3.79
CA ASP A 177 -4.49 -7.45 -3.24
C ASP A 177 -3.48 -7.67 -2.13
N LEU A 178 -2.22 -7.28 -2.36
CA LEU A 178 -1.16 -7.33 -1.38
C LEU A 178 -1.54 -6.50 -0.13
N ASP A 179 -1.99 -5.26 -0.31
CA ASP A 179 -2.41 -4.40 0.81
C ASP A 179 -3.52 -5.06 1.65
N ASN A 180 -4.54 -5.62 0.99
CA ASN A 180 -5.60 -6.36 1.67
C ASN A 180 -5.09 -7.62 2.39
N MET A 181 -4.16 -8.37 1.79
CA MET A 181 -3.57 -9.57 2.42
C MET A 181 -2.75 -9.21 3.66
N ILE A 182 -2.07 -8.06 3.68
CA ILE A 182 -1.34 -7.55 4.85
C ILE A 182 -2.33 -7.09 5.94
N LYS A 183 -3.30 -6.25 5.59
CA LYS A 183 -4.27 -5.67 6.53
C LYS A 183 -5.18 -6.72 7.19
N TYR A 184 -5.55 -7.76 6.45
CA TYR A 184 -6.41 -8.84 6.91
C TYR A 184 -5.65 -10.16 7.07
N LYS A 185 -4.37 -10.08 7.46
CA LYS A 185 -3.50 -11.26 7.56
C LYS A 185 -4.03 -12.33 8.50
N ASN A 186 -4.82 -11.97 9.51
CA ASN A 186 -5.43 -12.90 10.48
C ASN A 186 -6.35 -13.95 9.85
N ILE A 187 -6.97 -13.63 8.71
CA ILE A 187 -7.82 -14.57 7.97
C ILE A 187 -7.22 -14.96 6.61
N ALA A 188 -6.28 -14.18 6.08
CA ALA A 188 -5.60 -14.46 4.83
C ALA A 188 -4.49 -15.53 4.97
N ILE A 189 -3.98 -16.00 3.83
CA ILE A 189 -2.81 -16.88 3.75
C ILE A 189 -1.53 -16.27 4.38
N PHE A 190 -1.53 -14.96 4.66
CA PHE A 190 -0.46 -14.24 5.35
C PHE A 190 -0.45 -14.46 6.89
N SER A 191 -1.42 -15.20 7.45
CA SER A 191 -1.46 -15.57 8.87
C SER A 191 -0.31 -16.49 9.34
N SER A 192 0.58 -16.92 8.44
CA SER A 192 1.62 -17.92 8.71
C SER A 192 2.97 -17.51 8.11
N SER A 193 4.07 -18.00 8.71
CA SER A 193 5.46 -17.82 8.23
C SER A 193 5.88 -16.34 8.19
N LEU A 194 6.82 -15.94 7.33
CA LEU A 194 7.43 -14.61 7.30
C LEU A 194 6.47 -13.52 6.85
N THR A 195 5.46 -13.84 6.04
CA THR A 195 4.43 -12.84 5.69
C THR A 195 3.59 -12.40 6.90
N ASN A 196 3.55 -13.20 7.97
CA ASN A 196 2.92 -12.80 9.22
C ASN A 196 3.75 -11.75 9.99
N ASP A 197 5.03 -11.58 9.65
CA ASP A 197 5.89 -10.55 10.24
C ASP A 197 5.54 -9.14 9.75
N LEU A 198 4.77 -9.02 8.66
CA LEU A 198 4.33 -7.74 8.10
C LEU A 198 3.32 -7.04 9.02
N ASP A 199 3.45 -5.73 9.13
CA ASP A 199 2.58 -4.90 9.97
C ASP A 199 1.23 -4.65 9.27
N GLN A 200 0.17 -5.22 9.86
CA GLN A 200 -1.19 -5.12 9.35
C GLN A 200 -1.73 -3.68 9.39
N TYR A 201 -1.25 -2.83 10.29
CA TYR A 201 -1.71 -1.45 10.41
C TYR A 201 -1.02 -0.54 9.39
N PHE A 202 0.20 -0.89 8.97
CA PHE A 202 0.92 -0.15 7.94
C PHE A 202 0.41 -0.49 6.54
N GLY A 203 0.19 -1.78 6.24
CA GLY A 203 -0.24 -2.23 4.91
C GLY A 203 0.84 -2.02 3.84
N PHE A 204 0.41 -1.75 2.60
CA PHE A 204 1.29 -1.32 1.51
C PHE A 204 1.08 0.17 1.23
N GLN A 205 2.17 0.95 1.25
CA GLN A 205 2.16 2.39 0.99
C GLN A 205 2.85 2.69 -0.33
N ARG A 206 2.14 3.23 -1.32
CA ARG A 206 2.74 3.61 -2.62
C ARG A 206 3.70 4.77 -2.42
N ILE A 207 4.92 4.65 -2.94
CA ILE A 207 5.83 5.79 -3.07
C ILE A 207 5.34 6.58 -4.29
N PRO A 208 5.02 7.88 -4.16
CA PRO A 208 4.67 8.70 -5.31
C PRO A 208 5.83 8.67 -6.31
N ASP A 209 5.53 8.50 -7.60
CA ASP A 209 6.55 8.69 -8.61
C ASP A 209 7.03 10.16 -8.55
N PRO A 210 8.32 10.43 -8.37
CA PRO A 210 8.83 11.80 -8.45
C PRO A 210 8.37 12.52 -9.74
N TRP A 211 8.26 11.79 -10.86
CA TRP A 211 7.88 12.36 -12.14
C TRP A 211 6.42 12.82 -12.19
N ASP A 212 5.51 12.17 -11.43
CA ASP A 212 4.10 12.57 -11.34
C ASP A 212 3.94 13.94 -10.68
N ASN A 213 4.75 14.25 -9.66
CA ASN A 213 4.61 15.48 -8.89
C ASN A 213 5.36 16.68 -9.49
N TYR A 214 6.33 16.42 -10.39
CA TYR A 214 7.21 17.45 -10.96
C TYR A 214 7.00 17.75 -12.43
N TYR A 215 6.00 17.14 -13.08
CA TYR A 215 5.67 17.42 -14.49
C TYR A 215 5.49 18.93 -14.77
N TRP A 216 4.85 19.65 -13.85
CA TRP A 216 4.68 21.11 -13.98
C TRP A 216 6.00 21.87 -13.83
N ILE A 217 6.91 21.43 -12.95
CA ILE A 217 8.24 22.03 -12.79
C ILE A 217 9.07 21.83 -14.06
N GLN A 218 8.95 20.67 -14.70
CA GLN A 218 9.65 20.36 -15.95
C GLN A 218 9.15 21.20 -17.11
N ILE A 219 7.83 21.39 -17.24
CA ILE A 219 7.25 22.29 -18.25
C ILE A 219 7.77 23.72 -18.03
N VAL A 220 7.78 24.21 -16.78
CA VAL A 220 8.29 25.56 -16.47
C VAL A 220 9.78 25.69 -16.81
N ALA A 221 10.60 24.69 -16.44
CA ALA A 221 12.03 24.69 -16.72
C ALA A 221 12.34 24.65 -18.23
N VAL A 222 11.65 23.80 -19.00
CA VAL A 222 11.83 23.69 -20.46
C VAL A 222 11.36 24.98 -21.16
N THR A 223 10.20 25.52 -20.77
CA THR A 223 9.67 26.77 -21.32
C THR A 223 10.63 27.93 -21.07
N TYR A 224 11.25 27.97 -19.88
CA TYR A 224 12.25 28.96 -19.51
C TYR A 224 13.53 28.86 -20.35
N ILE A 225 14.05 27.65 -20.59
CA ILE A 225 15.23 27.44 -21.45
C ILE A 225 14.94 27.91 -22.88
N ILE A 226 13.74 27.62 -23.41
CA ILE A 226 13.33 28.04 -24.76
C ILE A 226 13.26 29.58 -24.86
N LEU A 227 12.71 30.26 -23.84
CA LEU A 227 12.68 31.72 -23.79
C LEU A 227 14.10 32.34 -23.77
N CYS A 228 15.03 31.73 -23.03
CA CYS A 228 16.43 32.15 -23.01
C CYS A 228 17.09 31.98 -24.39
N LEU A 229 16.85 30.87 -25.09
CA LEU A 229 17.40 30.64 -26.43
C LEU A 229 16.80 31.60 -27.47
N LEU A 230 15.48 31.82 -27.45
CA LEU A 230 14.81 32.74 -28.37
C LEU A 230 15.30 34.18 -28.19
N SER A 231 15.43 34.64 -26.94
CA SER A 231 15.97 35.96 -26.65
C SER A 231 17.41 36.12 -27.14
N HIS A 232 18.26 35.11 -26.99
CA HIS A 232 19.63 35.13 -27.51
C HIS A 232 19.69 35.24 -29.05
N ILE A 233 18.83 34.50 -29.75
CA ILE A 233 18.71 34.55 -31.22
C ILE A 233 18.20 35.92 -31.68
N PHE A 234 17.21 36.49 -31.00
CA PHE A 234 16.66 37.81 -31.30
C PHE A 234 17.70 38.93 -31.10
N SER A 235 18.53 38.84 -30.05
CA SER A 235 19.63 39.79 -29.82
C SER A 235 20.68 39.78 -30.93
N TYR A 236 20.93 38.62 -31.56
CA TYR A 236 21.90 38.51 -32.66
C TYR A 236 21.40 39.07 -33.99
N LYS A 237 20.08 39.02 -34.25
CA LYS A 237 19.49 39.37 -35.54
C LYS A 237 19.15 40.87 -35.69
N LEU A 238 18.93 41.58 -34.59
CA LEU A 238 18.53 42.99 -34.60
C LEU A 238 19.72 43.92 -34.27
N LYS A 239 20.41 44.37 -35.31
CA LYS A 239 21.62 45.21 -35.32
C LYS A 239 21.42 46.68 -34.86
N SER A 240 20.56 46.91 -33.86
CA SER A 240 20.29 48.25 -33.32
C SER A 240 20.87 48.36 -31.90
N LYS A 241 21.85 49.26 -31.70
CA LYS A 241 22.48 49.51 -30.38
C LYS A 241 21.46 49.83 -29.27
N LYS A 242 20.35 50.48 -29.62
CA LYS A 242 19.28 50.82 -28.67
C LYS A 242 18.45 49.58 -28.30
N PHE A 243 18.25 48.68 -29.26
CA PHE A 243 17.51 47.44 -29.08
C PHE A 243 18.33 46.37 -28.37
N GLU A 244 19.65 46.34 -28.61
CA GLU A 244 20.61 45.47 -27.92
C GLU A 244 20.59 45.71 -26.40
N ALA A 245 20.64 46.98 -25.98
CA ALA A 245 20.57 47.37 -24.56
C ALA A 245 19.23 46.97 -23.92
N ILE A 246 18.10 47.18 -24.61
CA ILE A 246 16.77 46.80 -24.12
C ILE A 246 16.64 45.27 -24.05
N SER A 247 17.10 44.53 -25.07
CA SER A 247 17.06 43.07 -25.07
C SER A 247 17.92 42.46 -23.97
N SER A 248 19.10 43.04 -23.71
CA SER A 248 20.00 42.63 -22.61
C SER A 248 19.38 42.90 -21.24
N ALA A 249 18.69 44.03 -21.05
CA ALA A 249 18.01 44.35 -19.80
C ALA A 249 16.82 43.41 -19.55
N ILE A 250 16.02 43.13 -20.59
CA ILE A 250 14.91 42.17 -20.52
C ILE A 250 15.44 40.77 -20.23
N LEU A 251 16.52 40.33 -20.88
CA LEU A 251 17.15 39.04 -20.61
C LEU A 251 17.56 38.92 -19.13
N ARG A 252 18.21 39.95 -18.57
CA ARG A 252 18.59 39.95 -17.15
C ARG A 252 17.39 39.84 -16.22
N LEU A 253 16.31 40.57 -16.49
CA LEU A 253 15.08 40.50 -15.70
C LEU A 253 14.40 39.13 -15.83
N VAL A 254 14.32 38.59 -17.04
CA VAL A 254 13.80 37.25 -17.31
C VAL A 254 14.65 36.19 -16.63
N LEU A 255 15.96 36.39 -16.42
CA LEU A 255 16.81 35.44 -15.67
C LEU A 255 16.67 35.57 -14.15
N ILE A 256 16.55 36.79 -13.63
CA ILE A 256 16.52 37.07 -12.20
C ILE A 256 15.19 36.64 -11.58
N ILE A 257 14.06 36.95 -12.23
CA ILE A 257 12.72 36.71 -11.67
C ILE A 257 12.45 35.21 -11.43
N PRO A 258 12.72 34.29 -12.38
CA PRO A 258 12.52 32.86 -12.17
C PRO A 258 13.51 32.28 -11.19
N ASN A 259 14.76 32.76 -11.15
CA ASN A 259 15.72 32.34 -10.13
C ASN A 259 15.22 32.72 -8.73
N PHE A 260 14.66 33.91 -8.56
CA PHE A 260 14.06 34.36 -7.30
C PHE A 260 12.82 33.53 -6.93
N ILE A 261 11.90 33.28 -7.88
CA ILE A 261 10.71 32.46 -7.67
C ILE A 261 11.09 31.02 -7.31
N LEU A 262 12.04 30.40 -8.02
CA LEU A 262 12.50 29.04 -7.76
C LEU A 262 13.18 28.93 -6.39
N SER A 263 13.97 29.93 -6.01
CA SER A 263 14.61 30.00 -4.69
C SER A 263 13.56 30.14 -3.58
N ALA A 264 12.55 30.99 -3.77
CA ALA A 264 11.46 31.17 -2.82
C ALA A 264 10.59 29.91 -2.69
N LEU A 265 10.26 29.24 -3.81
CA LEU A 265 9.52 27.97 -3.81
C LEU A 265 10.33 26.83 -3.19
N PHE A 266 11.63 26.75 -3.48
CA PHE A 266 12.54 25.76 -2.89
C PHE A 266 12.58 25.91 -1.36
N VAL A 267 12.73 27.14 -0.87
CA VAL A 267 12.68 27.42 0.58
C VAL A 267 11.30 27.07 1.15
N ALA A 268 10.21 27.51 0.53
CA ALA A 268 8.86 27.28 1.07
C ALA A 268 8.44 25.79 1.08
N HIS A 269 8.92 24.99 0.12
CA HIS A 269 8.53 23.58 0.01
C HIS A 269 9.49 22.62 0.71
N ASN A 270 10.81 22.91 0.69
CA ASN A 270 11.84 22.03 1.25
C ASN A 270 12.37 22.50 2.62
N SER A 271 11.90 23.63 3.20
CA SER A 271 12.35 24.06 4.54
C SER A 271 12.05 23.05 5.64
N ASN A 272 11.07 22.17 5.43
CA ASN A 272 10.70 21.16 6.43
C ASN A 272 11.67 19.97 6.48
N ASP A 273 12.48 19.76 5.43
CA ASP A 273 13.37 18.60 5.29
C ASP A 273 14.83 18.92 5.68
N ALA A 274 15.16 20.19 5.94
CA ALA A 274 16.49 20.65 6.33
C ALA A 274 16.42 21.64 7.50
N PRO A 275 16.62 21.20 8.76
CA PRO A 275 16.46 22.04 9.94
C PRO A 275 17.43 23.23 10.04
N GLU A 276 18.43 23.31 9.17
CA GLU A 276 19.39 24.43 9.10
C GLU A 276 18.82 25.68 8.40
N PHE A 277 17.66 25.58 7.73
CA PHE A 277 17.02 26.69 7.01
C PHE A 277 15.74 27.22 7.68
N TYR A 278 15.46 26.86 8.94
CA TYR A 278 14.37 27.48 9.69
C TYR A 278 14.67 28.97 9.89
N LEU A 279 13.89 29.82 9.22
CA LEU A 279 13.82 31.22 9.58
C LEU A 279 13.34 31.31 11.04
N PRO A 280 14.02 32.07 11.91
CA PRO A 280 13.56 32.26 13.27
C PRO A 280 12.16 32.85 13.20
N ARG A 281 11.16 32.12 13.72
CA ARG A 281 9.86 32.72 14.00
C ARG A 281 10.12 33.82 15.02
N CYS A 282 9.76 35.06 14.69
CA CYS A 282 9.55 36.07 15.71
C CYS A 282 8.39 35.61 16.60
N THR A 283 8.68 34.77 17.58
CA THR A 283 7.81 34.58 18.73
C THR A 283 7.82 35.89 19.51
N ASN A 284 6.63 36.48 19.61
CA ASN A 284 6.35 37.70 20.34
C ASN A 284 6.99 37.66 21.73
N VAL A 285 7.82 38.67 22.02
CA VAL A 285 8.43 38.97 23.32
C VAL A 285 7.37 39.51 24.31
N TYR A 286 6.20 38.88 24.37
CA TYR A 286 5.08 39.33 25.22
C TYR A 286 4.71 38.37 26.35
N GLU A 287 5.37 37.21 26.49
CA GLU A 287 5.11 36.29 27.62
C GLU A 287 6.16 36.33 28.74
N GLU A 288 7.31 36.99 28.56
CA GLU A 288 8.37 37.04 29.59
C GLU A 288 8.19 38.19 30.60
N ILE A 289 7.22 39.10 30.41
CA ILE A 289 6.95 40.21 31.34
C ILE A 289 5.78 39.89 32.30
N ARG A 290 5.05 38.77 32.12
CA ARG A 290 3.86 38.46 32.95
C ARG A 290 4.11 37.49 34.11
N ALA A 291 5.32 36.98 34.29
CA ALA A 291 5.67 36.09 35.40
C ALA A 291 6.13 36.83 36.69
N ASP A 292 6.38 38.14 36.62
CA ASP A 292 6.83 38.94 37.78
C ASP A 292 5.71 39.75 38.46
N GLN A 293 4.43 39.47 38.17
CA GLN A 293 3.30 40.26 38.69
C GLN A 293 2.19 39.52 39.43
N TYR A 294 2.42 38.29 39.91
CA TYR A 294 1.55 37.64 40.91
C TYR A 294 2.41 36.78 41.85
N LEU A 295 2.54 36.91 43.18
CA LEU A 295 1.80 37.63 44.24
C LEU A 295 0.30 37.79 44.07
#